data_AF-A0A1V2B3D0-F1
#
_entry.id   AF-A0A1V2B3D0-F1
#
_cell.length_a   1.000
_cell.length_b   1.000
_cell.length_c   1.000
_cell.angle_alpha   90.00
_cell.angle_beta   90.00
_cell.angle_gamma   90.00
#
_symmetry.space_group_name_H-M   'P 1'
#
loop_
_entity.id
_entity.type
_entity.pdbx_description
1 polymer ?
#
loop_
_entity_poly.entity_id
_entity_poly.type
_entity_poly.pdbx_seq_one_letter_code
_entity_poly.pdbx_strand_id
1 'polypeptide(L)'
;MMEQLTFSSFDKTLKENFTNLPFEQCLFFGVWNAEYLYHKYANHLLELEDEEGYEILTDALAYLWDAVDKTADIEEEEVDNQILRLHDISLDQLDQDEAKGIGVVKLMECLESGLVYIEEKNYEFIAACAYFPLDVADVIMTNELGLDTNDPNKHIHHPLMQVEFEAELKMMEYLQIYRDVSSKEKNLFR
;
A
#
# COMPACT_ATOMS: atom_id res chain seq x y z
N MET A 1 -24.37 6.32 15.85
CA MET A 1 -23.42 5.57 16.71
C MET A 1 -22.27 5.21 15.80
N MET A 2 -21.03 5.61 16.10
CA MET A 2 -19.88 5.06 15.35
C MET A 2 -19.84 3.56 15.65
N GLU A 3 -19.86 2.72 14.62
CA GLU A 3 -19.60 1.29 14.78
C GLU A 3 -18.23 1.14 15.46
N GLN A 4 -18.11 0.19 16.38
CA GLN A 4 -16.82 -0.10 17.01
C GLN A 4 -15.86 -0.63 15.95
N LEU A 5 -14.64 -0.07 15.88
CA LEU A 5 -13.62 -0.51 14.95
C LEU A 5 -13.31 -2.00 15.18
N THR A 6 -13.58 -2.78 14.15
CA THR A 6 -13.28 -4.20 13.95
C THR A 6 -12.77 -4.37 12.51
N PHE A 7 -12.06 -5.46 12.21
CA PHE A 7 -11.70 -5.76 10.82
C PHE A 7 -12.94 -5.83 9.93
N SER A 8 -14.01 -6.50 10.38
CA SER A 8 -15.26 -6.57 9.61
C SER A 8 -15.90 -5.20 9.32
N SER A 9 -15.83 -4.25 10.26
CA SER A 9 -16.30 -2.88 9.99
C SER A 9 -15.37 -2.12 9.05
N PHE A 10 -14.06 -2.41 9.10
CA PHE A 10 -13.07 -1.81 8.22
C PHE A 10 -13.23 -2.32 6.77
N ASP A 11 -13.32 -3.63 6.55
CA ASP A 11 -13.63 -4.26 5.26
C ASP A 11 -14.87 -3.65 4.61
N LYS A 12 -15.94 -3.53 5.40
CA LYS A 12 -17.20 -2.92 4.94
C LYS A 12 -16.97 -1.47 4.50
N THR A 13 -16.22 -0.70 5.28
CA THR A 13 -15.90 0.70 4.98
C THR A 13 -15.08 0.80 3.69
N LEU A 14 -14.04 -0.03 3.51
CA LEU A 14 -13.25 -0.07 2.27
C LEU A 14 -14.16 -0.32 1.07
N LYS A 15 -14.97 -1.38 1.12
CA LYS A 15 -15.87 -1.76 0.01
C LYS A 15 -16.84 -0.63 -0.36
N GLU A 16 -17.46 0.00 0.63
CA GLU A 16 -18.41 1.09 0.41
C GLU A 16 -17.73 2.34 -0.19
N ASN A 17 -16.50 2.63 0.21
CA ASN A 17 -15.73 3.77 -0.31
C ASN A 17 -15.27 3.52 -1.75
N PHE A 18 -14.57 2.42 -2.02
CA PHE A 18 -13.94 2.19 -3.33
C PHE A 18 -14.92 1.90 -4.46
N THR A 19 -16.12 1.35 -4.17
CA THR A 19 -17.13 1.08 -5.21
C THR A 19 -17.55 2.36 -5.98
N ASN A 20 -17.42 3.54 -5.38
CA ASN A 20 -17.90 4.80 -5.95
C ASN A 20 -16.77 5.78 -6.31
N LEU A 21 -15.51 5.43 -6.06
CA LEU A 21 -14.38 6.29 -6.36
C LEU A 21 -14.04 6.23 -7.87
N PRO A 22 -13.75 7.38 -8.52
CA PRO A 22 -13.10 7.45 -9.82
C PRO A 22 -11.76 6.71 -9.83
N PHE A 23 -11.35 6.33 -11.04
CA PHE A 23 -10.13 5.58 -11.27
C PHE A 23 -8.90 6.24 -10.65
N GLU A 24 -8.77 7.55 -10.85
CA GLU A 24 -7.63 8.35 -10.42
C GLU A 24 -7.53 8.40 -8.89
N GLN A 25 -8.69 8.46 -8.21
CA GLN A 25 -8.74 8.48 -6.74
C GLN A 25 -8.42 7.12 -6.14
N CYS A 26 -8.88 6.03 -6.78
CA CYS A 26 -8.48 4.68 -6.42
C CYS A 26 -6.98 4.50 -6.61
N LEU A 27 -6.44 4.81 -7.79
CA LEU A 27 -5.02 4.69 -8.07
C LEU A 27 -4.22 5.51 -7.05
N PHE A 28 -4.57 6.79 -6.84
CA PHE A 28 -3.95 7.65 -5.83
C PHE A 28 -3.85 6.97 -4.47
N PHE A 29 -4.92 6.31 -3.99
CA PHE A 29 -4.90 5.62 -2.69
C PHE A 29 -3.88 4.47 -2.63
N GLY A 30 -3.79 3.68 -3.70
CA GLY A 30 -2.81 2.60 -3.81
C GLY A 30 -1.38 3.14 -3.84
N VAL A 31 -1.11 4.15 -4.67
CA VAL A 31 0.23 4.75 -4.76
C VAL A 31 0.62 5.48 -3.46
N TRP A 32 -0.35 6.09 -2.77
CA TRP A 32 -0.14 6.69 -1.46
C TRP A 32 0.26 5.68 -0.38
N ASN A 33 -0.33 4.47 -0.40
CA ASN A 33 0.12 3.36 0.44
C ASN A 33 1.54 2.92 0.07
N ALA A 34 1.83 2.78 -1.23
CA ALA A 34 3.16 2.41 -1.70
C ALA A 34 4.23 3.45 -1.31
N GLU A 35 3.96 4.75 -1.44
CA GLU A 35 4.87 5.84 -1.02
C GLU A 35 5.23 5.72 0.47
N TYR A 36 4.23 5.45 1.32
CA TYR A 36 4.44 5.26 2.75
C TYR A 36 5.36 4.06 3.04
N LEU A 37 5.09 2.91 2.42
CA LEU A 37 5.90 1.70 2.57
C LEU A 37 7.31 1.91 1.99
N TYR A 38 7.43 2.60 0.86
CA TYR A 38 8.70 2.94 0.21
C TYR A 38 9.61 3.74 1.15
N HIS A 39 9.10 4.83 1.73
CA HIS A 39 9.88 5.65 2.66
C HIS A 39 10.36 4.89 3.89
N LYS A 40 9.61 3.88 4.33
CA LYS A 40 9.95 3.10 5.51
C LYS A 40 10.90 1.94 5.22
N TYR A 41 10.68 1.22 4.12
CA TYR A 41 11.24 -0.12 3.94
C TYR A 41 12.15 -0.27 2.72
N ALA A 42 12.02 0.55 1.68
CA ALA A 42 12.81 0.37 0.45
C ALA A 42 14.33 0.38 0.70
N ASN A 43 14.81 1.24 1.61
CA ASN A 43 16.24 1.30 1.96
C ASN A 43 16.81 -0.01 2.51
N HIS A 44 15.98 -0.94 2.96
CA HIS A 44 16.45 -2.26 3.39
C HIS A 44 17.12 -3.04 2.26
N LEU A 45 16.70 -2.85 1.00
CA LEU A 45 17.39 -3.46 -0.15
C LEU A 45 18.84 -2.95 -0.26
N LEU A 46 19.08 -1.67 0.00
CA LEU A 46 20.45 -1.12 0.04
C LEU A 46 21.27 -1.69 1.21
N GLU A 47 20.63 -1.98 2.35
CA GLU A 47 21.30 -2.67 3.47
C GLU A 47 21.71 -4.10 3.11
N LEU A 48 21.00 -4.73 2.17
CA LEU A 48 21.27 -6.06 1.61
C LEU A 48 22.18 -6.04 0.37
N GLU A 49 22.73 -4.87 0.00
CA GLU A 49 23.54 -4.67 -1.21
C GLU A 49 22.76 -4.90 -2.52
N ASP A 50 21.43 -4.82 -2.50
CA ASP A 50 20.53 -4.89 -3.67
C ASP A 50 20.17 -3.49 -4.18
N GLU A 51 21.15 -2.83 -4.81
CA GLU A 51 20.96 -1.50 -5.43
C GLU A 51 19.98 -1.56 -6.62
N GLU A 52 20.00 -2.64 -7.39
CA GLU A 52 19.13 -2.82 -8.56
C GLU A 52 17.66 -2.95 -8.14
N GLY A 53 17.37 -3.76 -7.12
CA GLY A 53 16.01 -3.88 -6.58
C GLY A 53 15.50 -2.54 -6.03
N TYR A 54 16.35 -1.77 -5.35
CA TYR A 54 15.99 -0.42 -4.89
C TYR A 54 15.62 0.51 -6.05
N GLU A 55 16.41 0.52 -7.13
CA GLU A 55 16.12 1.32 -8.32
C GLU A 55 14.81 0.89 -9.00
N ILE A 56 14.54 -0.42 -9.10
CA ILE A 56 13.28 -0.94 -9.65
C ILE A 56 12.07 -0.43 -8.85
N LEU A 57 12.11 -0.51 -7.51
CA LEU A 57 11.03 0.02 -6.66
C LEU A 57 10.84 1.53 -6.84
N THR A 58 11.95 2.26 -6.94
CA THR A 58 11.95 3.71 -7.14
C THR A 58 11.27 4.09 -8.45
N ASP A 59 11.64 3.40 -9.53
CA ASP A 59 11.09 3.62 -10.87
C ASP A 59 9.60 3.28 -10.94
N ALA A 60 9.19 2.13 -10.37
CA ALA A 60 7.80 1.72 -10.36
C ALA A 60 6.92 2.70 -9.58
N LEU A 61 7.39 3.19 -8.42
CA LEU A 61 6.68 4.21 -7.64
C LEU A 61 6.57 5.54 -8.41
N ALA A 62 7.66 5.97 -9.05
CA ALA A 62 7.65 7.19 -9.86
C ALA A 62 6.70 7.08 -11.04
N TYR A 63 6.67 5.93 -11.72
CA TYR A 63 5.75 5.64 -12.81
C TYR A 63 4.29 5.71 -12.35
N LEU A 64 3.96 5.11 -11.21
CA LEU A 64 2.61 5.14 -10.65
C LEU A 64 2.16 6.55 -10.26
N TRP A 65 3.03 7.39 -9.70
CA TRP A 65 2.68 8.79 -9.42
C TRP A 65 2.45 9.60 -10.69
N ASP A 66 3.25 9.35 -11.73
CA ASP A 66 3.06 9.98 -13.04
C ASP A 66 1.74 9.53 -13.70
N ALA A 67 1.37 8.25 -13.53
CA ALA A 67 0.07 7.70 -13.94
C ALA A 67 -1.11 8.39 -13.22
N VAL A 68 -1.00 8.64 -11.91
CA VAL A 68 -1.99 9.42 -11.14
C VAL A 68 -2.18 10.83 -11.72
N ASP A 69 -1.11 11.49 -12.14
CA ASP A 69 -1.17 12.86 -12.65
C ASP A 69 -1.66 12.94 -14.11
N LYS A 70 -1.36 11.92 -14.94
CA LYS A 70 -1.67 11.91 -16.38
C LYS A 70 -3.09 11.44 -16.72
N THR A 71 -3.73 10.68 -15.83
CA THR A 71 -5.16 10.30 -15.83
C THR A 71 -5.79 9.66 -17.08
N ALA A 72 -5.10 9.50 -18.23
CA ALA A 72 -5.69 8.85 -19.41
C ALA A 72 -4.74 8.23 -20.45
N ASP A 73 -3.43 8.50 -20.40
CA ASP A 73 -2.47 8.05 -21.43
C ASP A 73 -1.44 7.09 -20.84
N ILE A 74 -1.88 5.91 -20.42
CA ILE A 74 -0.99 4.84 -19.94
C ILE A 74 -1.02 3.69 -20.94
N GLU A 75 0.13 3.35 -21.51
CA GLU A 75 0.27 2.25 -22.46
C GLU A 75 0.37 0.92 -21.70
N GLU A 76 -0.45 -0.07 -22.08
CA GLU A 76 -0.47 -1.42 -21.49
C GLU A 76 0.92 -2.07 -21.52
N GLU A 77 1.65 -1.92 -22.63
CA GLU A 77 3.03 -2.44 -22.75
C GLU A 77 3.99 -1.80 -21.73
N GLU A 78 3.79 -0.54 -21.36
CA GLU A 78 4.60 0.09 -20.31
C GLU A 78 4.29 -0.50 -18.93
N VAL A 79 3.01 -0.77 -18.64
CA VAL A 79 2.58 -1.38 -17.37
C VAL A 79 3.13 -2.80 -17.25
N ASP A 80 2.97 -3.62 -18.28
CA ASP A 80 3.53 -4.98 -18.38
C ASP A 80 5.04 -4.99 -18.09
N ASN A 81 5.78 -4.04 -18.68
CA ASN A 81 7.21 -3.92 -18.45
C ASN A 81 7.55 -3.55 -17.00
N GLN A 82 6.77 -2.70 -16.33
CA GLN A 82 6.98 -2.40 -14.92
C GLN A 82 6.71 -3.62 -14.02
N ILE A 83 5.66 -4.39 -14.30
CA ILE A 83 5.34 -5.62 -13.56
C ILE A 83 6.46 -6.64 -13.71
N LEU A 84 6.95 -6.86 -14.93
CA LEU A 84 8.06 -7.78 -15.20
C LEU A 84 9.33 -7.38 -14.42
N ARG A 85 9.66 -6.08 -14.39
CA ARG A 85 10.80 -5.58 -13.62
C ARG A 85 10.64 -5.80 -12.11
N LEU A 86 9.44 -5.59 -11.55
CA LEU A 86 9.19 -5.87 -10.13
C LEU A 86 9.46 -7.34 -9.80
N HIS A 87 9.18 -8.28 -10.70
CA HIS A 87 9.45 -9.70 -10.52
C HIS A 87 10.93 -10.09 -10.64
N ASP A 88 11.80 -9.18 -11.10
CA ASP A 88 13.26 -9.40 -11.09
C ASP A 88 13.88 -9.19 -9.70
N ILE A 89 13.16 -8.53 -8.76
CA ILE A 89 13.63 -8.33 -7.39
C ILE A 89 13.64 -9.68 -6.65
N SER A 90 14.79 -10.05 -6.10
CA SER A 90 14.95 -11.30 -5.36
C SER A 90 14.33 -11.21 -3.97
N LEU A 91 13.42 -12.13 -3.65
CA LEU A 91 12.81 -12.23 -2.32
C LEU A 91 13.60 -13.12 -1.35
N ASP A 92 14.59 -13.87 -1.83
CA ASP A 92 15.29 -14.90 -1.03
C ASP A 92 16.06 -14.31 0.16
N GLN A 93 16.44 -13.04 0.08
CA GLN A 93 17.19 -12.33 1.12
C GLN A 93 16.30 -11.53 2.08
N LEU A 94 14.99 -11.45 1.81
CA LEU A 94 14.04 -10.71 2.64
C LEU A 94 13.48 -11.63 3.73
N ASP A 95 13.89 -11.38 4.98
CA ASP A 95 13.30 -12.06 6.13
C ASP A 95 11.89 -11.53 6.41
N GLN A 96 10.87 -12.28 6.02
CA GLN A 96 9.46 -11.91 6.19
C GLN A 96 8.97 -12.01 7.63
N ASP A 97 9.76 -12.60 8.54
CA ASP A 97 9.47 -12.58 9.97
C ASP A 97 9.94 -11.27 10.63
N GLU A 98 10.73 -10.44 9.93
CA GLU A 98 11.15 -9.12 10.38
C GLU A 98 10.41 -8.00 9.65
N ALA A 99 10.09 -6.91 10.35
CA ALA A 99 9.33 -5.78 9.78
C ALA A 99 9.96 -5.19 8.52
N LYS A 100 11.29 -5.18 8.43
CA LYS A 100 11.99 -4.66 7.25
C LYS A 100 11.80 -5.54 6.02
N GLY A 101 11.95 -6.86 6.17
CA GLY A 101 11.80 -7.79 5.06
C GLY A 101 10.35 -7.88 4.58
N ILE A 102 9.39 -8.08 5.49
CA ILE A 102 7.96 -8.04 5.12
C ILE A 102 7.55 -6.68 4.57
N GLY A 103 8.12 -5.58 5.09
CA GLY A 103 7.83 -4.24 4.60
C GLY A 103 8.22 -4.03 3.13
N VAL A 104 9.34 -4.59 2.68
CA VAL A 104 9.74 -4.57 1.26
C VAL A 104 8.80 -5.44 0.42
N VAL A 105 8.45 -6.64 0.89
CA VAL A 105 7.49 -7.51 0.17
C VAL A 105 6.14 -6.81 0.02
N LYS A 106 5.64 -6.19 1.07
CA LYS A 106 4.37 -5.46 1.06
C LYS A 106 4.40 -4.21 0.20
N LEU A 107 5.55 -3.54 0.10
CA LEU A 107 5.76 -2.48 -0.88
C LEU A 107 5.67 -3.00 -2.32
N MET A 108 6.32 -4.13 -2.63
CA MET A 108 6.23 -4.76 -3.95
C MET A 108 4.79 -5.14 -4.30
N GLU A 109 4.08 -5.81 -3.39
CA GLU A 109 2.66 -6.15 -3.57
C GLU A 109 1.79 -4.90 -3.79
N CYS A 110 2.10 -3.79 -3.12
CA CYS A 110 1.40 -2.51 -3.28
C CYS A 110 1.63 -1.87 -4.65
N LEU A 111 2.88 -1.87 -5.12
CA LEU A 111 3.24 -1.35 -6.44
C LEU A 111 2.59 -2.20 -7.54
N GLU A 112 2.68 -3.53 -7.45
CA GLU A 112 2.06 -4.45 -8.40
C GLU A 112 0.54 -4.31 -8.41
N SER A 113 -0.10 -4.17 -7.24
CA SER A 113 -1.55 -3.92 -7.15
C SER A 113 -1.96 -2.61 -7.86
N GLY A 114 -1.14 -1.57 -7.77
CA GLY A 114 -1.34 -0.31 -8.50
C GLY A 114 -1.21 -0.47 -10.02
N LEU A 115 -0.22 -1.24 -10.47
CA LEU A 115 0.01 -1.52 -11.89
C LEU A 115 -1.12 -2.37 -12.48
N VAL A 116 -1.46 -3.49 -11.85
CA VAL A 116 -2.58 -4.36 -12.27
C VAL A 116 -3.91 -3.61 -12.25
N TYR A 117 -4.09 -2.66 -11.31
CA TYR A 117 -5.29 -1.82 -11.30
C TYR A 117 -5.42 -0.95 -12.56
N ILE A 118 -4.31 -0.46 -13.12
CA ILE A 118 -4.33 0.33 -14.36
C ILE A 118 -4.91 -0.49 -15.52
N GLU A 119 -4.55 -1.76 -15.62
CA GLU A 119 -5.01 -2.69 -16.66
C GLU A 119 -6.45 -3.16 -16.42
N GLU A 120 -6.68 -3.76 -15.25
CA GLU A 120 -7.91 -4.49 -14.94
C GLU A 120 -9.05 -3.58 -14.48
N LYS A 121 -8.72 -2.39 -13.98
CA LYS A 121 -9.67 -1.40 -13.43
C LYS A 121 -10.53 -1.98 -12.30
N ASN A 122 -10.06 -3.05 -11.65
CA ASN A 122 -10.70 -3.67 -10.51
C ASN A 122 -10.20 -3.03 -9.20
N TYR A 123 -11.06 -2.25 -8.55
CA TYR A 123 -10.71 -1.55 -7.31
C TYR A 123 -10.30 -2.48 -6.16
N GLU A 124 -10.59 -3.79 -6.23
CA GLU A 124 -10.20 -4.74 -5.20
C GLU A 124 -8.68 -4.82 -5.02
N PHE A 125 -7.89 -4.62 -6.09
CA PHE A 125 -6.43 -4.52 -6.00
C PHE A 125 -5.99 -3.30 -5.16
N ILE A 126 -6.66 -2.17 -5.35
CA ILE A 126 -6.41 -0.96 -4.56
C ILE A 126 -6.91 -1.11 -3.12
N ALA A 127 -8.07 -1.75 -2.92
CA ALA A 127 -8.60 -1.97 -1.58
C ALA A 127 -7.67 -2.88 -0.75
N ALA A 128 -6.99 -3.84 -1.39
CA ALA A 128 -5.97 -4.66 -0.75
C ALA A 128 -4.80 -3.83 -0.20
N CYS A 129 -4.47 -2.70 -0.85
CA CYS A 129 -3.37 -1.83 -0.43
C CYS A 129 -3.53 -1.28 0.99
N ALA A 130 -4.77 -1.12 1.46
CA ALA A 130 -5.06 -0.65 2.82
C ALA A 130 -4.62 -1.64 3.91
N TYR A 131 -4.39 -2.91 3.58
CA TYR A 131 -3.96 -3.93 4.52
C TYR A 131 -2.44 -4.06 4.60
N PHE A 132 -1.69 -3.61 3.61
CA PHE A 132 -0.24 -3.80 3.57
C PHE A 132 0.49 -3.12 4.74
N PRO A 133 0.17 -1.89 5.15
CA PRO A 133 0.68 -1.33 6.40
C PRO A 133 0.28 -2.13 7.66
N LEU A 134 -0.94 -2.68 7.67
CA LEU A 134 -1.46 -3.48 8.79
C LEU A 134 -0.72 -4.82 8.92
N ASP A 135 -0.40 -5.46 7.80
CA ASP A 135 0.38 -6.70 7.76
C ASP A 135 1.77 -6.50 8.38
N VAL A 136 2.44 -5.39 8.04
CA VAL A 136 3.74 -5.06 8.64
C VAL A 136 3.61 -4.76 10.13
N ALA A 137 2.57 -4.02 10.53
CA ALA A 137 2.28 -3.77 11.94
C ALA A 137 2.01 -5.07 12.72
N ASP A 138 1.36 -6.05 12.09
CA ASP A 138 1.10 -7.36 12.69
C ASP A 138 2.38 -8.15 12.92
N VAL A 139 3.32 -8.15 11.96
CA VAL A 139 4.65 -8.76 12.13
C VAL A 139 5.42 -8.11 13.28
N ILE A 140 5.42 -6.78 13.37
CA ILE A 140 6.06 -6.07 14.51
C ILE A 140 5.44 -6.53 15.84
N MET A 141 4.10 -6.55 15.92
CA MET A 141 3.42 -6.96 17.15
C MET A 141 3.73 -8.42 17.52
N THR A 142 3.75 -9.32 16.53
CA THR A 142 3.94 -10.75 16.76
C THR A 142 5.39 -11.08 17.09
N ASN A 143 6.30 -10.71 16.21
CA ASN A 143 7.67 -11.20 16.22
C ASN A 143 8.61 -10.31 17.02
N GLU A 144 8.37 -8.99 17.06
CA GLU A 144 9.23 -8.05 17.81
C GLU A 144 8.70 -7.79 19.22
N LEU A 145 7.37 -7.73 19.41
CA LEU A 145 6.74 -7.47 20.70
C LEU A 145 6.24 -8.73 21.43
N GLY A 146 6.22 -9.89 20.75
CA GLY A 146 5.78 -11.17 21.33
C GLY A 146 4.28 -11.21 21.66
N LEU A 147 3.46 -10.42 20.97
CA LEU A 147 2.01 -10.43 21.12
C LEU A 147 1.40 -11.59 20.34
N ASP A 148 0.34 -12.18 20.87
CA ASP A 148 -0.40 -13.25 20.20
C ASP A 148 -1.52 -12.63 19.36
N THR A 149 -1.28 -12.54 18.05
CA THR A 149 -2.13 -11.92 17.03
C THR A 149 -3.06 -12.91 16.30
N ASN A 150 -3.11 -14.18 16.74
CA ASN A 150 -3.98 -15.20 16.15
C ASN A 150 -5.48 -14.82 16.18
N ASP A 151 -5.88 -13.96 17.13
CA ASP A 151 -7.16 -13.26 17.08
C ASP A 151 -6.95 -11.83 16.56
N PRO A 152 -7.36 -11.51 15.32
CA PRO A 152 -7.12 -10.20 14.72
C PRO A 152 -7.78 -9.06 15.50
N ASN A 153 -8.87 -9.31 16.23
CA ASN A 153 -9.54 -8.25 16.99
C ASN A 153 -8.89 -7.95 18.35
N LYS A 154 -8.02 -8.84 18.84
CA LYS A 154 -7.41 -8.73 20.16
C LYS A 154 -6.48 -7.53 20.29
N HIS A 155 -5.79 -7.18 19.20
CA HIS A 155 -4.80 -6.11 19.15
C HIS A 155 -5.19 -4.99 18.18
N ILE A 156 -6.46 -4.94 17.72
CA ILE A 156 -6.93 -3.89 16.81
C ILE A 156 -6.88 -2.48 17.42
N HIS A 157 -6.90 -2.38 18.76
CA HIS A 157 -6.74 -1.13 19.50
C HIS A 157 -5.29 -0.88 19.95
N HIS A 158 -4.33 -1.70 19.52
CA HIS A 158 -2.92 -1.45 19.78
C HIS A 158 -2.49 -0.16 19.05
N PRO A 159 -1.65 0.70 19.67
CA PRO A 159 -1.27 1.98 19.06
C PRO A 159 -0.67 1.87 17.65
N LEU A 160 0.08 0.79 17.35
CA LEU A 160 0.61 0.55 16.01
C LEU A 160 -0.51 0.38 14.99
N MET A 161 -1.47 -0.52 15.27
CA MET A 161 -2.62 -0.74 14.40
C MET A 161 -3.52 0.50 14.28
N GLN A 162 -3.75 1.22 15.38
CA GLN A 162 -4.61 2.40 15.38
C GLN A 162 -4.07 3.51 14.49
N VAL A 163 -2.76 3.76 14.50
CA VAL A 163 -2.16 4.79 13.63
C VAL A 163 -2.41 4.45 12.16
N GLU A 164 -2.26 3.18 11.77
CA GLU A 164 -2.52 2.76 10.40
C GLU A 164 -4.01 2.88 10.04
N PHE A 165 -4.92 2.33 10.85
CA PHE A 165 -6.36 2.46 10.61
C PHE A 165 -6.81 3.92 10.51
N GLU A 166 -6.32 4.78 11.39
CA GLU A 166 -6.65 6.21 11.36
C GLU A 166 -6.17 6.89 10.07
N ALA A 167 -4.98 6.53 9.57
CA ALA A 167 -4.47 7.07 8.32
C ALA A 167 -5.34 6.61 7.14
N GLU A 168 -5.62 5.31 7.03
CA GLU A 168 -6.46 4.77 5.94
C GLU A 168 -7.85 5.41 5.92
N LEU A 169 -8.50 5.51 7.10
CA LEU A 169 -9.84 6.09 7.22
C LEU A 169 -9.86 7.59 6.88
N LYS A 170 -8.85 8.36 7.31
CA LYS A 170 -8.74 9.79 6.97
C LYS A 170 -8.52 9.98 5.46
N MET A 171 -7.70 9.13 4.84
CA MET A 171 -7.48 9.23 3.40
C MET A 171 -8.73 8.86 2.61
N MET A 172 -9.44 7.78 2.99
CA MET A 172 -10.72 7.43 2.36
C MET A 172 -11.72 8.58 2.47
N GLU A 173 -11.90 9.16 3.67
CA GLU A 173 -12.80 10.31 3.86
C GLU A 173 -12.39 11.49 2.98
N TYR A 174 -11.08 11.78 2.90
CA TYR A 174 -10.56 12.84 2.05
C TYR A 174 -10.92 12.61 0.57
N LEU A 175 -10.73 11.40 0.04
CA LEU A 175 -11.03 11.07 -1.36
C LEU A 175 -12.53 11.14 -1.68
N GLN A 176 -13.41 10.82 -0.73
CA GLN A 176 -14.86 11.00 -0.92
C GLN A 176 -15.28 12.46 -1.07
N ILE A 177 -14.55 13.38 -0.43
CA ILE A 177 -14.90 14.81 -0.37
C ILE A 177 -14.22 15.59 -1.50
N TYR A 178 -12.95 15.32 -1.77
CA TYR A 178 -12.12 16.08 -2.70
C TYR A 178 -11.85 15.28 -3.96
N ARG A 179 -12.36 15.76 -5.09
CA ARG A 179 -12.32 15.02 -6.37
C ARG A 179 -11.03 15.15 -7.16
N ASP A 180 -10.24 16.18 -6.87
CA ASP A 180 -9.00 16.47 -7.59
C ASP A 180 -7.81 16.13 -6.67
N VAL A 181 -7.12 15.04 -6.97
CA VAL A 181 -5.91 14.59 -6.27
C VAL A 181 -4.76 14.41 -7.26
N SER A 182 -3.54 14.63 -6.79
CA SER A 182 -2.31 14.57 -7.59
C SER A 182 -1.13 14.12 -6.74
N SER A 183 0.01 13.84 -7.38
CA SER A 183 1.27 13.52 -6.70
C SER A 183 1.74 14.59 -5.69
N LYS A 184 1.20 15.82 -5.73
CA LYS A 184 1.49 16.87 -4.74
C LYS A 184 0.93 16.55 -3.36
N GLU A 185 -0.13 15.77 -3.29
CA GLU A 185 -0.79 15.36 -2.06
C GLU A 185 -0.23 14.04 -1.49
N LYS A 186 0.87 13.51 -2.03
CA LYS A 186 1.39 12.17 -1.70
C LYS A 186 1.83 11.94 -0.25
N ASN A 187 1.98 13.01 0.56
CA ASN A 187 2.35 12.92 1.98
C ASN A 187 1.19 13.33 2.92
N LEU A 188 -0.05 13.31 2.43
CA LEU A 188 -1.20 13.58 3.28
C LEU A 188 -1.38 12.45 4.30
N PHE A 189 -1.53 12.81 5.57
CA PHE A 189 -1.78 11.92 6.71
C PHE A 189 -0.68 10.92 7.08
N ARG A 190 0.33 10.69 6.22
CA ARG A 190 1.58 9.97 6.53
C ARG A 190 2.68 10.28 5.52
#